data_AF-A0A846HU81-F1
#
_entry.id   AF-A0A846HU81-F1
#
_cell.length_a   1.000
_cell.length_b   1.000
_cell.length_c   1.000
_cell.angle_alpha   90.00
_cell.angle_beta   90.00
_cell.angle_gamma   90.00
#
_symmetry.space_group_name_H-M   'P 1'
#
loop_
_entity.id
_entity.type
_entity.pdbx_description
1 polymer ?
#
loop_
_entity_poly.entity_id
_entity_poly.type
_entity_poly.pdbx_seq_one_letter_code
_entity_poly.pdbx_strand_id
1 'polypeptide(L)'
;MHNDKQIDLLLGEMTPLEQTRAYREIVAKNQPIWREEGREEGREEGRRREAERVALRLLRRRLGSLTKGQKAHIQSLPVDPLEDLIEALLDFSTDADLDAWLATHPSKMDDITVR
;
A
#
# COMPACT_ATOMS: atom_id res chain seq x y z
N MET A 1 -31.86 14.65 -42.07
CA MET A 1 -32.68 14.56 -40.83
C MET A 1 -33.34 13.21 -40.58
N HIS A 2 -33.28 12.23 -41.50
CA HIS A 2 -33.92 10.91 -41.32
C HIS A 2 -32.97 9.83 -40.74
N ASN A 3 -31.65 10.05 -40.77
CA ASN A 3 -30.64 9.06 -40.35
C ASN A 3 -30.34 9.14 -38.84
N ASP A 4 -30.32 10.34 -38.26
CA ASP A 4 -29.98 10.55 -36.84
C ASP A 4 -31.02 9.92 -35.89
N LYS A 5 -32.29 9.88 -36.30
CA LYS A 5 -33.37 9.25 -35.53
C LYS A 5 -33.30 7.72 -35.52
N GLN A 6 -32.69 7.09 -36.54
CA GLN A 6 -32.48 5.64 -36.54
C GLN A 6 -31.28 5.26 -35.66
N ILE A 7 -30.24 6.11 -35.60
CA ILE A 7 -29.09 5.89 -34.73
C ILE A 7 -29.49 5.97 -33.25
N ASP A 8 -30.28 6.98 -32.86
CA ASP A 8 -30.77 7.11 -31.48
C ASP A 8 -31.69 5.96 -31.05
N LEU A 9 -32.50 5.43 -31.97
CA LEU A 9 -33.37 4.28 -31.71
C LEU A 9 -32.58 2.98 -31.55
N LEU A 10 -31.52 2.80 -32.34
CA LEU A 10 -30.60 1.66 -32.24
C LEU A 10 -29.74 1.71 -30.97
N LEU A 11 -29.36 2.91 -30.51
CA LEU A 11 -28.59 3.12 -29.28
C LEU A 11 -29.44 2.97 -28.01
N GLY A 12 -30.72 3.33 -28.06
CA GLY A 12 -31.66 3.21 -26.93
C GLY A 12 -32.05 1.76 -26.58
N GLU A 13 -31.89 0.81 -27.50
CA GLU A 13 -32.17 -0.62 -27.30
C GLU A 13 -30.91 -1.46 -26.98
N MET A 14 -29.74 -0.84 -26.88
CA MET A 14 -28.54 -1.58 -26.51
C MET A 14 -28.64 -2.07 -25.07
N THR A 15 -28.59 -3.38 -24.87
CA THR A 15 -28.47 -3.98 -23.54
C THR A 15 -27.30 -3.32 -22.80
N PRO A 16 -27.49 -2.77 -21.58
CA PRO A 16 -26.40 -2.18 -20.82
C PRO A 16 -25.22 -3.15 -20.72
N LEU A 17 -23.99 -2.65 -20.83
CA LEU A 17 -22.79 -3.49 -20.88
C LEU A 17 -22.76 -4.52 -19.74
N GLU A 18 -23.12 -4.09 -18.52
CA GLU A 18 -23.19 -4.91 -17.32
C GLU A 18 -24.17 -6.10 -17.42
N GLN A 19 -25.20 -5.96 -18.25
CA GLN A 19 -26.23 -6.98 -18.50
C GLN A 19 -25.85 -7.93 -19.64
N THR A 20 -24.86 -7.56 -20.46
CA THR A 20 -24.37 -8.43 -21.53
C THR A 20 -23.81 -9.73 -20.97
N ARG A 21 -24.00 -10.83 -21.70
CA ARG A 21 -23.42 -12.13 -21.34
C ARG A 21 -21.89 -12.08 -21.28
N ALA A 22 -21.27 -11.42 -22.26
CA ALA A 22 -19.82 -11.28 -22.34
C ALA A 22 -19.24 -10.59 -21.09
N TYR A 23 -19.84 -9.48 -20.64
CA TYR A 23 -19.39 -8.80 -19.42
C TYR A 23 -19.53 -9.69 -18.17
N ARG A 24 -20.68 -10.36 -18.00
CA ARG A 24 -20.88 -11.27 -16.86
C ARG A 24 -19.90 -12.43 -16.85
N GLU A 25 -19.56 -12.99 -18.02
CA GLU A 25 -18.54 -14.03 -18.14
C GLU A 25 -17.13 -13.51 -17.78
N ILE A 26 -16.78 -12.29 -18.20
CA ILE A 26 -15.52 -11.65 -17.81
C ILE A 26 -15.47 -11.43 -16.29
N VAL A 27 -16.52 -10.85 -15.69
CA VAL A 27 -16.59 -10.63 -14.24
C VAL A 27 -16.53 -11.96 -13.49
N ALA A 28 -17.28 -12.98 -13.91
CA ALA A 28 -17.27 -14.29 -13.27
C ALA A 28 -15.90 -14.97 -13.35
N LYS A 29 -15.22 -14.87 -14.50
CA LYS A 29 -13.89 -15.43 -14.70
C LYS A 29 -12.82 -14.74 -13.85
N ASN A 30 -12.91 -13.43 -13.66
CA ASN A 30 -11.92 -12.64 -12.93
C ASN A 30 -12.24 -12.43 -11.45
N GLN A 31 -13.48 -12.65 -11.00
CA GLN A 31 -13.86 -12.57 -9.58
C GLN A 31 -12.91 -13.33 -8.63
N PRO A 32 -12.49 -14.59 -8.90
CA PRO A 32 -11.56 -15.28 -8.02
C PRO A 32 -10.17 -14.62 -8.00
N ILE A 33 -9.72 -14.06 -9.12
CA ILE A 33 -8.43 -13.37 -9.24
C ILE A 33 -8.46 -12.11 -8.37
N TRP A 34 -9.46 -11.24 -8.56
CA TRP A 34 -9.60 -10.01 -7.76
C TRP A 34 -9.77 -10.29 -6.27
N ARG A 35 -10.45 -11.39 -5.91
CA ARG A 35 -10.56 -11.81 -4.51
C ARG A 35 -9.21 -12.20 -3.93
N GLU A 36 -8.40 -12.95 -4.67
CA GLU A 36 -7.07 -13.34 -4.20
C GLU A 36 -6.13 -12.13 -4.14
N GLU A 37 -6.11 -11.28 -5.17
CA GLU A 37 -5.34 -10.03 -5.18
C GLU A 37 -5.68 -9.15 -3.97
N GLY A 38 -6.96 -8.89 -3.71
CA GLY A 38 -7.37 -8.11 -2.53
C GLY A 38 -7.02 -8.78 -1.20
N ARG A 39 -6.93 -10.12 -1.17
CA ARG A 39 -6.53 -10.89 0.01
C ARG A 39 -5.01 -10.83 0.25
N GLU A 40 -4.22 -10.81 -0.82
CA GLU A 40 -2.77 -10.63 -0.78
C GLU A 40 -2.41 -9.20 -0.41
N GLU A 41 -2.99 -8.20 -1.08
CA GLU A 41 -2.82 -6.78 -0.76
C GLU A 41 -3.17 -6.49 0.71
N GLY A 42 -4.30 -7.01 1.18
CA GLY A 42 -4.71 -6.85 2.58
C GLY A 42 -3.76 -7.53 3.57
N ARG A 43 -3.12 -8.64 3.19
CA ARG A 43 -2.08 -9.30 4.01
C ARG A 43 -0.80 -8.48 4.07
N GLU A 44 -0.34 -7.98 2.93
CA GLU A 44 0.87 -7.16 2.86
C GLU A 44 0.71 -5.85 3.61
N GLU A 45 -0.42 -5.16 3.41
CA GLU A 45 -0.73 -3.93 4.14
C GLU A 45 -0.85 -4.20 5.65
N GLY A 46 -1.53 -5.28 6.03
CA GLY A 46 -1.65 -5.70 7.43
C GLY A 46 -0.29 -5.97 8.07
N ARG A 47 0.61 -6.67 7.37
CA ARG A 47 1.96 -6.95 7.84
C ARG A 47 2.77 -5.67 8.03
N ARG A 48 2.76 -4.77 7.04
CA ARG A 48 3.47 -3.48 7.12
C ARG A 48 2.96 -2.62 8.28
N ARG A 49 1.63 -2.48 8.42
CA ARG A 49 1.02 -1.69 9.51
C ARG A 49 1.39 -2.26 10.88
N GLU A 50 1.42 -3.58 11.03
CA GLU A 50 1.81 -4.21 12.28
C GLU A 50 3.30 -4.03 12.58
N ALA A 51 4.18 -4.22 11.60
CA ALA A 51 5.62 -3.98 11.74
C ALA A 51 5.91 -2.52 12.13
N GLU A 52 5.28 -1.54 11.47
CA GLU A 52 5.37 -0.11 11.79
C GLU A 52 4.96 0.16 13.25
N ARG A 53 3.81 -0.40 13.66
CA ARG A 53 3.28 -0.24 15.01
C ARG A 53 4.22 -0.84 16.07
N VAL A 54 4.78 -2.01 15.80
CA VAL A 54 5.71 -2.69 16.71
C VAL A 54 7.02 -1.90 16.81
N ALA A 55 7.62 -1.51 15.69
CA ALA A 55 8.84 -0.72 15.64
C ALA A 55 8.70 0.58 16.44
N LEU A 56 7.66 1.38 16.16
CA LEU A 56 7.40 2.64 16.88
C LEU A 56 7.18 2.43 18.38
N ARG A 57 6.51 1.34 18.77
CA ARG A 57 6.28 1.02 20.18
C ARG A 57 7.57 0.62 20.90
N LEU A 58 8.44 -0.15 20.26
CA LEU A 58 9.73 -0.57 20.81
C LEU A 58 10.68 0.62 20.94
N LEU A 59 10.80 1.42 19.88
CA LEU A 59 11.55 2.66 19.86
C LEU A 59 11.15 3.59 21.01
N ARG A 60 9.83 3.80 21.19
CA ARG A 60 9.35 4.67 22.26
C ARG A 60 9.69 4.15 23.65
N ARG A 61 9.79 2.82 23.82
CA ARG A 61 10.14 2.20 25.10
C ARG A 61 11.65 2.24 25.38
N ARG A 62 12.49 2.12 24.35
CA ARG A 62 13.96 2.10 24.49
C ARG A 62 14.56 3.49 24.51
N LEU A 63 14.18 4.34 23.56
CA LEU A 63 14.77 5.65 23.32
C LEU A 63 13.91 6.80 23.86
N GLY A 64 12.68 6.50 24.28
CA GLY A 64 11.75 7.52 24.76
C GLY A 64 11.06 8.28 23.62
N SER A 65 11.12 9.60 23.64
CA SER A 65 10.37 10.43 22.68
C SER A 65 11.07 10.45 21.31
N LEU A 66 10.36 10.06 20.26
CA LEU A 66 10.84 10.19 18.88
C LEU A 66 10.55 11.58 18.32
N THR A 67 11.46 12.10 17.50
CA THR A 67 11.22 13.33 16.75
C THR A 67 10.16 13.12 15.66
N LYS A 68 9.57 14.21 15.17
CA LYS A 68 8.60 14.15 14.05
C LYS A 68 9.23 13.58 12.78
N GLY A 69 10.49 13.91 12.50
CA GLY A 69 11.23 13.43 11.34
C GLY A 69 11.46 11.92 11.37
N GLN A 70 12.01 11.41 12.48
CA GLN A 70 12.21 9.97 12.68
C GLN A 70 10.90 9.20 12.53
N LYS A 71 9.81 9.71 13.14
CA LYS A 71 8.50 9.06 13.02
C LYS A 71 8.04 9.01 11.56
N ALA A 72 8.06 10.13 10.83
CA ALA A 72 7.64 10.16 9.43
C ALA A 72 8.48 9.22 8.54
N HIS A 73 9.79 9.13 8.78
CA HIS A 73 10.67 8.20 8.07
C HIS A 73 10.27 6.76 8.32
N ILE A 74 10.10 6.36 9.58
CA ILE A 74 9.70 5.00 9.95
C ILE A 74 8.34 4.63 9.34
N GLN A 75 7.38 5.55 9.35
CA GLN A 75 6.04 5.31 8.79
C GLN A 75 6.03 5.12 7.27
N SER A 76 7.09 5.57 6.59
CA SER A 76 7.24 5.45 5.14
C SER A 76 8.16 4.31 4.72
N LEU A 77 8.74 3.57 5.68
CA LEU A 77 9.54 2.39 5.39
C LEU A 77 8.68 1.24 4.83
N PRO A 78 9.25 0.44 3.89
CA PRO A 78 8.68 -0.86 3.52
C PRO A 78 8.70 -1.84 4.70
N VAL A 79 8.08 -3.02 4.51
CA VAL A 79 8.01 -4.03 5.56
C VAL A 79 9.38 -4.61 5.94
N ASP A 80 10.25 -4.92 4.96
CA ASP A 80 11.54 -5.55 5.27
C ASP A 80 12.42 -4.64 6.14
N PRO A 81 12.62 -3.34 5.83
CA PRO A 81 13.38 -2.46 6.71
C PRO A 81 12.72 -2.23 8.08
N LEU A 82 11.39 -2.34 8.18
CA LEU A 82 10.71 -2.29 9.48
C LEU A 82 11.03 -3.53 10.32
N GLU A 83 11.10 -4.71 9.72
CA GLU A 83 11.48 -5.95 10.37
C GLU A 83 12.97 -5.93 10.77
N ASP A 84 13.86 -5.48 9.89
CA ASP A 84 15.29 -5.29 10.18
C ASP A 84 15.50 -4.29 11.33
N LEU A 85 14.73 -3.19 11.35
CA LEU A 85 14.77 -2.23 12.44
C LEU A 85 14.33 -2.87 13.77
N ILE A 86 13.32 -3.74 13.77
CA ILE A 86 12.87 -4.45 14.98
C ILE A 86 13.98 -5.34 15.55
N GLU A 87 14.75 -5.99 14.68
CA GLU A 87 15.90 -6.81 15.08
C GLU A 87 17.05 -5.94 15.61
N ALA A 88 17.46 -4.91 14.85
CA ALA A 88 18.54 -4.00 15.23
C ALA A 88 18.25 -3.25 16.54
N LEU A 89 16.97 -2.95 16.82
CA LEU A 89 16.55 -2.32 18.07
C LEU A 89 16.88 -3.13 19.31
N LEU A 90 17.14 -4.43 19.20
CA LEU A 90 17.60 -5.25 20.31
C LEU A 90 19.00 -4.83 20.78
N ASP A 91 19.83 -4.32 19.88
CA ASP A 91 21.23 -3.93 20.11
C ASP A 91 21.44 -2.43 20.36
N PHE A 92 20.44 -1.60 20.04
CA PHE A 92 20.55 -0.14 20.21
C PHE A 92 20.60 0.28 21.68
N SER A 93 21.49 1.23 21.96
CA SER A 93 21.67 1.80 23.30
C SER A 93 21.32 3.29 23.36
N THR A 94 21.38 4.00 22.23
CA THR A 94 21.18 5.46 22.15
C THR A 94 20.34 5.88 20.94
N ASP A 95 19.91 7.15 20.93
CA ASP A 95 19.24 7.80 19.80
C ASP A 95 20.15 7.98 18.58
N ALA A 96 21.45 8.18 18.81
CA ALA A 96 22.45 8.26 17.73
C ALA A 96 22.55 6.96 16.91
N ASP A 97 22.38 5.80 17.55
CA ASP A 97 22.36 4.49 16.87
C ASP A 97 21.21 4.42 15.85
N LEU A 98 20.04 4.95 16.24
CA LEU A 98 18.87 5.00 15.38
C LEU A 98 19.10 5.93 14.19
N ASP A 99 19.64 7.13 14.42
CA ASP A 99 19.87 8.10 13.34
C ASP A 99 20.87 7.54 12.31
N ALA A 100 21.93 6.88 12.78
CA ALA A 100 22.89 6.20 11.90
C ALA A 100 22.24 5.09 11.08
N TRP A 101 21.35 4.30 11.69
CA TRP A 101 20.63 3.23 10.99
C TRP A 101 19.66 3.79 9.94
N LEU A 102 18.86 4.81 10.29
CA LEU A 102 17.91 5.44 9.37
C LEU A 102 18.61 6.08 8.15
N ALA A 103 19.82 6.62 8.33
CA ALA A 103 20.60 7.19 7.23
C ALA A 103 21.04 6.15 6.19
N THR A 104 21.08 4.86 6.54
CA THR A 104 21.43 3.77 5.61
C THR A 104 20.20 3.11 4.96
N HIS A 105 18.99 3.47 5.39
CA HIS A 105 17.72 2.89 4.93
C HIS A 105 16.80 3.99 4.39
N PRO A 106 16.97 4.40 3.11
CA PRO A 106 16.17 5.47 2.52
C PRO A 106 14.69 5.11 2.52
N SER A 107 13.86 6.12 2.75
CA SER A 107 12.41 5.94 2.74
C SER A 107 11.90 5.82 1.30
N LYS A 108 10.78 5.12 1.09
CA LYS A 108 10.07 5.14 -0.21
C LYS A 108 9.73 6.56 -0.68
N MET A 109 9.63 7.52 0.24
CA MET A 109 9.33 8.92 -0.09
C MET A 109 10.51 9.63 -0.76
N ASP A 110 11.73 9.19 -0.50
CA ASP A 110 12.95 9.76 -1.09
C ASP A 110 13.08 9.38 -2.58
N ASP A 111 12.58 8.20 -2.96
CA ASP A 111 12.68 7.65 -4.32
C ASP A 111 11.71 8.34 -5.32
N ILE A 112 10.66 9.00 -4.81
CA ILE A 112 9.68 9.74 -5.63
C ILE A 112 10.18 11.15 -5.98
N THR A 113 11.17 11.68 -5.25
CA THR A 113 11.62 13.09 -5.40
C THR A 113 12.71 13.26 -6.47
N VAL A 114 13.13 12.18 -7.14
CA VAL A 114 14.23 12.18 -8.15
C VAL A 114 13.73 11.89 -9.58
N ARG A 115 12.45 12.12 -9.88
CA ARG A 115 11.89 11.98 -11.25
C ARG A 115 11.34 13.26 -11.82
#